data_AF-A0A7C7HSF2-F1
#
_entry.id   AF-A0A7C7HSF2-F1
#
_cell.length_a   1.000
_cell.length_b   1.000
_cell.length_c   1.000
_cell.angle_alpha   90.00
_cell.angle_beta   90.00
_cell.angle_gamma   90.00
#
_symmetry.space_group_name_H-M   'P 1'
#
loop_
_entity.id
_entity.type
_entity.pdbx_description
1 polymer ?
#
loop_
_entity_poly.entity_id
_entity_poly.type
_entity_poly.pdbx_seq_one_letter_code
_entity_poly.pdbx_strand_id
1 'polypeptide(L)'
;AEKTNCIQKQQYGHVMKIAMQYRRRFWDEKNSIGQRVFTDTPLRRIYHFSIDQPGPRGILLTFTSGEDAKKLGRLREENRMKIAQNTCSNIWPEAPQYWENGITKYWNEDPWVKASYSLAGIGQKGFREILAKREGPVFFAGEHTAVNRASMNGAIESGLRASEELKRAVKV
;
A
#
# COMPACT_ATOMS: atom_id res chain seq x y z
N ALA A 1 -23.52 -15.64 12.04
CA ALA A 1 -23.56 -14.35 12.77
C ALA A 1 -22.14 -13.84 13.08
N GLU A 2 -21.31 -14.62 13.78
CA GLU A 2 -19.96 -14.21 14.19
C GLU A 2 -19.03 -13.90 13.00
N LYS A 3 -18.86 -14.84 12.05
CA LYS A 3 -18.01 -14.63 10.85
C LYS A 3 -18.44 -13.41 10.03
N THR A 4 -19.73 -13.22 9.81
CA THR A 4 -20.27 -12.04 9.10
C THR A 4 -19.86 -10.74 9.78
N ASN A 5 -19.97 -10.66 11.11
CA ASN A 5 -19.51 -9.50 11.89
C ASN A 5 -18.00 -9.28 11.74
N CYS A 6 -17.17 -10.35 11.76
CA CYS A 6 -15.74 -10.23 11.51
C CYS A 6 -15.42 -9.72 10.10
N ILE A 7 -16.10 -10.24 9.07
CA ILE A 7 -15.93 -9.80 7.68
C ILE A 7 -16.26 -8.31 7.55
N GLN A 8 -17.38 -7.87 8.13
CA GLN A 8 -17.83 -6.48 8.04
C GLN A 8 -16.96 -5.51 8.83
N LYS A 9 -16.42 -5.93 9.98
CA LYS A 9 -15.69 -5.04 10.90
C LYS A 9 -14.17 -5.11 10.79
N GLN A 10 -13.61 -6.13 10.15
CA GLN A 10 -12.15 -6.31 10.00
C GLN A 10 -11.49 -4.98 9.59
N GLN A 11 -10.57 -4.50 10.42
CA GLN A 11 -9.87 -3.25 10.14
C GLN A 11 -8.79 -3.47 9.07
N TYR A 12 -8.59 -2.42 8.28
CA TYR A 12 -7.58 -2.37 7.23
C TYR A 12 -6.79 -1.08 7.30
N GLY A 13 -5.52 -1.16 6.93
CA GLY A 13 -4.65 -0.02 6.77
C GLY A 13 -5.05 0.85 5.57
N HIS A 14 -4.52 2.07 5.58
CA HIS A 14 -4.62 3.02 4.48
C HIS A 14 -3.24 3.32 3.93
N VAL A 15 -3.08 3.23 2.62
CA VAL A 15 -1.83 3.46 1.90
C VAL A 15 -2.10 4.24 0.62
N MET A 16 -1.37 5.34 0.48
CA MET A 16 -1.27 6.13 -0.73
C MET A 16 0.16 6.01 -1.26
N LYS A 17 0.29 5.75 -2.55
CA LYS A 17 1.55 5.86 -3.28
C LYS A 17 1.41 6.88 -4.39
N ILE A 18 2.38 7.77 -4.52
CA ILE A 18 2.47 8.71 -5.64
C ILE A 18 3.84 8.53 -6.28
N ALA A 19 3.86 8.06 -7.52
CA ALA A 19 5.06 7.91 -8.31
C ALA A 19 5.21 9.12 -9.23
N MET A 20 6.38 9.75 -9.19
CA MET A 20 6.71 10.98 -9.89
C MET A 20 7.93 10.74 -10.75
N GLN A 21 7.74 10.79 -12.06
CA GLN A 21 8.79 10.57 -13.05
C GLN A 21 9.44 11.90 -13.42
N TYR A 22 10.77 11.89 -13.41
CA TYR A 22 11.61 13.00 -13.83
C TYR A 22 12.61 12.54 -14.90
N ARG A 23 12.95 13.44 -15.83
CA ARG A 23 13.95 13.18 -16.87
C ARG A 23 15.40 13.19 -16.40
N ARG A 24 15.65 13.64 -15.16
CA ARG A 24 16.95 13.70 -14.49
C ARG A 24 16.80 13.33 -13.01
N ARG A 25 17.74 12.56 -12.48
CA ARG A 25 17.84 12.21 -11.05
C ARG A 25 18.61 13.28 -10.26
N PHE A 26 18.01 14.47 -10.13
CA PHE A 26 18.63 15.59 -9.38
C PHE A 26 18.91 15.23 -7.90
N TRP A 27 18.21 14.24 -7.36
CA TRP A 27 18.45 13.70 -6.01
C TRP A 27 19.77 12.93 -5.84
N ASP A 28 20.48 12.62 -6.93
CA ASP A 28 21.80 11.97 -6.92
C ASP A 28 22.96 12.97 -6.94
N GLU A 29 22.67 14.28 -7.06
CA GLU A 29 23.69 15.31 -7.14
C GLU A 29 24.37 15.57 -5.78
N LYS A 30 25.65 15.96 -5.81
CA LYS A 30 26.50 16.12 -4.62
C LYS A 30 25.88 16.98 -3.51
N ASN A 31 25.14 18.02 -3.88
CA ASN A 31 24.54 18.98 -2.95
C ASN A 31 23.06 18.68 -2.66
N SER A 32 22.55 17.53 -3.12
CA SER A 32 21.18 17.14 -2.90
C SER A 32 20.95 16.66 -1.47
N ILE A 33 19.72 16.80 -0.98
CA ILE A 33 19.28 16.21 0.30
C ILE A 33 19.31 14.66 0.28
N GLY A 34 19.38 14.06 -0.92
CA GLY A 34 19.62 12.64 -1.13
C GLY A 34 18.40 11.80 -1.52
N GLN A 35 18.61 10.49 -1.70
CA GLN A 35 17.63 9.56 -2.28
C GLN A 35 16.49 9.12 -1.35
N ARG A 36 16.54 9.48 -0.06
CA ARG A 36 15.53 9.09 0.94
C ARG A 36 15.27 10.26 1.88
N VAL A 37 14.09 10.85 1.76
CA VAL A 37 13.68 12.02 2.54
C VAL A 37 12.52 11.64 3.44
N PHE A 38 12.62 11.96 4.72
CA PHE A 38 11.54 11.89 5.70
C PHE A 38 11.14 13.31 6.06
N THR A 39 9.84 13.58 6.10
CA THR A 39 9.29 14.93 6.22
C THR A 39 8.00 14.91 7.03
N ASP A 40 7.69 16.03 7.67
CA ASP A 40 6.44 16.29 8.37
C ASP A 40 5.28 16.67 7.43
N THR A 41 5.56 16.92 6.15
CA THR A 41 4.53 17.15 5.12
C THR A 41 3.57 15.95 4.98
N PRO A 42 2.39 16.13 4.34
CA PRO A 42 1.43 15.05 4.15
C PRO A 42 1.96 13.80 3.44
N LEU A 43 3.06 13.89 2.68
CA LEU A 43 3.66 12.75 1.99
C LEU A 43 4.43 11.81 2.93
N ARG A 44 4.91 12.33 4.07
CA ARG A 44 5.71 11.65 5.11
C ARG A 44 7.10 11.18 4.67
N ARG A 45 7.21 10.63 3.47
CA ARG A 45 8.45 10.05 2.93
C ARG A 45 8.45 10.04 1.43
N ILE A 46 9.62 10.33 0.85
CA ILE A 46 9.91 10.32 -0.58
C ILE A 46 11.18 9.50 -0.80
N TYR A 47 11.13 8.54 -1.72
CA TYR A 47 12.21 7.62 -2.01
C TYR A 47 12.55 7.58 -3.48
N HIS A 48 13.84 7.48 -3.80
CA HIS A 48 14.27 7.04 -5.13
C HIS A 48 13.83 5.59 -5.37
N PHE A 49 13.11 5.36 -6.47
CA PHE A 49 12.51 4.08 -6.82
C PHE A 49 12.94 3.53 -8.19
N SER A 50 13.97 4.14 -8.79
CA SER A 50 14.60 3.69 -10.04
C SER A 50 16.04 3.18 -9.82
N ILE A 51 16.28 2.58 -8.65
CA ILE A 51 17.55 1.95 -8.31
C ILE A 51 17.86 0.89 -9.38
N ASP A 52 19.12 0.86 -9.82
CA ASP A 52 19.64 -0.05 -10.87
C ASP A 52 18.96 0.06 -12.25
N GLN A 53 18.06 1.02 -12.46
CA GLN A 53 17.54 1.31 -13.80
C GLN A 53 18.55 2.18 -14.57
N PRO A 54 18.79 1.90 -15.87
CA PRO A 54 19.71 2.69 -16.67
C PRO A 54 19.14 4.07 -17.02
N GLY A 55 20.03 4.97 -17.43
CA GLY A 55 19.67 6.26 -18.00
C GLY A 55 19.31 7.34 -16.96
N PRO A 56 19.08 8.57 -17.43
CA PRO A 56 18.93 9.74 -16.56
C PRO A 56 17.54 9.86 -15.94
N ARG A 57 16.54 9.13 -16.47
CA ARG A 57 15.18 9.12 -15.94
C ARG A 57 15.13 8.42 -14.60
N GLY A 58 14.25 8.87 -13.73
CA GLY A 58 14.02 8.21 -12.46
C GLY A 58 12.68 8.56 -11.84
N ILE A 59 12.26 7.71 -10.91
CA ILE A 59 11.02 7.86 -10.15
C ILE A 59 11.36 8.24 -8.70
N LEU A 60 10.72 9.29 -8.22
CA LEU A 60 10.51 9.50 -6.79
C LEU A 60 9.15 8.92 -6.40
N LEU A 61 9.13 8.05 -5.39
CA LEU A 61 7.93 7.43 -4.89
C LEU A 61 7.64 7.90 -3.47
N THR A 62 6.41 8.36 -3.24
CA THR A 62 5.90 8.54 -1.88
C THR A 62 5.27 7.26 -1.37
N PHE A 63 5.44 6.98 -0.08
CA PHE A 63 4.71 5.91 0.61
C PHE A 63 4.05 6.52 1.84
N THR A 64 2.81 6.95 1.72
CA THR A 64 2.05 7.53 2.82
C THR A 64 1.12 6.49 3.40
N SER A 65 1.04 6.40 4.73
CA SER A 65 0.20 5.41 5.43
C SER A 65 -0.66 6.06 6.50
N GLY A 66 -1.75 5.40 6.88
CA GLY A 66 -2.59 5.81 8.01
C GLY A 66 -3.42 7.07 7.72
N GLU A 67 -3.47 7.98 8.68
CA GLU A 67 -4.36 9.14 8.61
C GLU A 67 -4.01 10.12 7.48
N ASP A 68 -2.72 10.31 7.18
CA ASP A 68 -2.33 11.17 6.06
C ASP A 68 -2.68 10.54 4.71
N ALA A 69 -2.60 9.21 4.59
CA ALA A 69 -3.08 8.50 3.41
C ALA A 69 -4.59 8.63 3.22
N LYS A 70 -5.37 8.60 4.32
CA LYS A 70 -6.82 8.86 4.28
C LYS A 70 -7.13 10.28 3.82
N LYS A 71 -6.44 11.28 4.37
CA LYS A 71 -6.61 12.69 3.99
C LYS A 71 -6.32 12.90 2.50
N LEU A 72 -5.21 12.36 2.00
CA LEU A 72 -4.87 12.39 0.58
C LEU A 72 -5.91 11.64 -0.27
N GLY A 73 -6.37 10.49 0.19
CA GLY A 73 -7.38 9.67 -0.49
C GLY A 73 -8.74 10.37 -0.66
N ARG A 74 -9.10 11.33 0.19
CA ARG A 74 -10.33 12.14 0.03
C ARG A 74 -10.24 13.19 -1.08
N LEU A 75 -9.03 13.47 -1.59
CA LEU A 75 -8.81 14.43 -2.66
C LEU A 75 -8.96 13.75 -4.02
N ARG A 76 -9.31 14.56 -5.03
CA ARG A 76 -9.21 14.16 -6.44
C ARG A 76 -7.75 13.89 -6.81
N GLU A 77 -7.51 12.99 -7.75
CA GLU A 77 -6.17 12.59 -8.20
C GLU A 77 -5.26 13.79 -8.53
N GLU A 78 -5.77 14.76 -9.30
CA GLU A 78 -5.03 15.97 -9.67
C GLU A 78 -4.51 16.75 -8.44
N ASN A 79 -5.31 16.82 -7.37
CA ASN A 79 -4.92 17.52 -6.15
C ASN A 79 -3.87 16.73 -5.35
N ARG A 80 -3.93 15.39 -5.37
CA ARG A 80 -2.89 14.53 -4.79
C ARG A 80 -1.55 14.77 -5.51
N MET A 81 -1.58 14.84 -6.84
CA MET A 81 -0.39 15.09 -7.64
C MET A 81 0.18 16.49 -7.41
N LYS A 82 -0.67 17.52 -7.36
CA LYS A 82 -0.25 18.90 -7.04
C LYS A 82 0.45 18.99 -5.68
N ILE A 83 -0.09 18.33 -4.65
CA ILE A 83 0.57 18.25 -3.34
C ILE A 83 1.95 17.60 -3.49
N ALA A 84 2.04 16.48 -4.21
CA ALA A 84 3.28 15.76 -4.41
C ALA A 84 4.36 16.61 -5.11
N GLN A 85 3.98 17.29 -6.18
CA GLN A 85 4.84 18.21 -6.92
C GLN A 85 5.28 19.39 -6.04
N ASN A 86 4.36 20.06 -5.34
CA ASN A 86 4.70 21.19 -4.47
C ASN A 86 5.65 20.79 -3.34
N THR A 87 5.42 19.64 -2.71
CA THR A 87 6.35 19.12 -1.71
C THR A 87 7.72 18.82 -2.31
N CYS A 88 7.78 18.21 -3.50
CA CYS A 88 9.07 17.96 -4.16
C CYS A 88 9.79 19.25 -4.54
N SER A 89 9.08 20.27 -5.04
CA SER A 89 9.65 21.58 -5.35
C SER A 89 10.23 22.28 -4.12
N ASN A 90 9.60 22.11 -2.95
CA ASN A 90 10.11 22.68 -1.69
C ASN A 90 11.38 21.98 -1.20
N ILE A 91 11.51 20.68 -1.47
CA ILE A 91 12.68 19.89 -1.07
C ILE A 91 13.82 20.05 -2.09
N TRP A 92 13.48 20.08 -3.38
CA TRP A 92 14.35 20.23 -4.53
C TRP A 92 13.79 21.30 -5.46
N PRO A 93 14.25 22.56 -5.35
CA PRO A 93 13.77 23.68 -6.18
C PRO A 93 13.84 23.43 -7.69
N GLU A 94 14.75 22.57 -8.14
CA GLU A 94 14.94 22.17 -9.53
C GLU A 94 13.96 21.09 -10.02
N ALA A 95 13.20 20.44 -9.13
CA ALA A 95 12.30 19.35 -9.50
C ALA A 95 11.30 19.70 -10.62
N PRO A 96 10.63 20.88 -10.62
CA PRO A 96 9.72 21.28 -11.70
C PRO A 96 10.38 21.32 -13.07
N GLN A 97 11.68 21.66 -13.13
CA GLN A 97 12.40 21.71 -14.39
C GLN A 97 12.39 20.33 -15.06
N TYR A 98 12.52 19.25 -14.29
CA TYR A 98 12.73 17.90 -14.81
C TYR A 98 11.47 17.03 -14.84
N TRP A 99 10.31 17.55 -14.42
CA TRP A 99 9.05 16.81 -14.39
C TRP A 99 8.68 16.24 -15.77
N GLU A 100 8.23 14.98 -15.80
CA GLU A 100 7.64 14.36 -17.00
C GLU A 100 6.19 13.92 -16.76
N ASN A 101 5.95 13.06 -15.77
CA ASN A 101 4.62 12.49 -15.50
C ASN A 101 4.52 11.92 -14.08
N GLY A 102 3.32 11.52 -13.65
CA GLY A 102 3.15 10.76 -12.43
C GLY A 102 1.83 10.03 -12.34
N ILE A 103 1.72 9.13 -11.37
CA ILE A 103 0.51 8.37 -11.08
C ILE A 103 0.28 8.30 -9.57
N THR A 104 -0.98 8.30 -9.16
CA THR A 104 -1.38 8.08 -7.77
C THR A 104 -2.11 6.76 -7.62
N LYS A 105 -1.88 6.06 -6.50
CA LYS A 105 -2.63 4.87 -6.13
C LYS A 105 -3.01 4.95 -4.66
N TYR A 106 -4.29 5.16 -4.41
CA TYR A 106 -4.88 4.91 -3.11
C TYR A 106 -5.49 3.51 -3.12
N TRP A 107 -5.02 2.62 -2.25
CA TRP A 107 -5.50 1.23 -2.28
C TRP A 107 -6.94 1.08 -1.80
N ASN A 108 -7.40 1.96 -0.90
CA ASN A 108 -8.72 1.83 -0.28
C ASN A 108 -9.88 2.29 -1.18
N GLU A 109 -9.61 2.99 -2.28
CA GLU A 109 -10.63 3.32 -3.29
C GLU A 109 -10.70 2.29 -4.42
N ASP A 110 -9.79 1.31 -4.42
CA ASP A 110 -9.82 0.24 -5.41
C ASP A 110 -11.15 -0.53 -5.33
N PRO A 111 -11.90 -0.69 -6.44
CA PRO A 111 -13.24 -1.26 -6.40
C PRO A 111 -13.26 -2.73 -6.00
N TRP A 112 -12.13 -3.44 -6.14
CA TRP A 112 -11.99 -4.86 -5.83
C TRP A 112 -11.36 -5.07 -4.47
N VAL A 113 -10.27 -4.34 -4.18
CA VAL A 113 -9.50 -4.53 -2.94
C VAL A 113 -10.13 -3.78 -1.76
N LYS A 114 -10.61 -2.54 -1.98
CA LYS A 114 -11.24 -1.65 -0.97
C LYS A 114 -10.42 -1.41 0.30
N ALA A 115 -9.14 -1.79 0.31
CA ALA A 115 -8.26 -1.81 1.47
C ALA A 115 -6.78 -1.85 1.05
N SER A 116 -5.86 -1.55 1.97
CA SER A 116 -4.42 -1.69 1.71
C SER A 116 -3.84 -3.01 2.23
N TYR A 117 -4.07 -3.29 3.52
CA TYR A 117 -3.58 -4.50 4.20
C TYR A 117 -4.39 -4.72 5.47
N SER A 118 -4.59 -5.97 5.89
CA SER A 118 -5.32 -6.29 7.11
C SER A 118 -4.50 -5.94 8.35
N LEU A 119 -5.19 -5.48 9.40
CA LEU A 119 -4.59 -5.28 10.72
C LEU A 119 -5.59 -5.67 11.81
N ALA A 120 -5.08 -6.12 12.96
CA ALA A 120 -5.94 -6.37 14.12
C ALA A 120 -6.23 -5.04 14.82
N GLY A 121 -7.45 -4.52 14.65
CA GLY A 121 -7.88 -3.33 15.36
C GLY A 121 -8.11 -3.57 16.86
N ILE A 122 -8.41 -2.51 17.59
CA ILE A 122 -8.82 -2.60 19.00
C ILE A 122 -10.04 -3.52 19.11
N GLY A 123 -9.96 -4.53 19.98
CA GLY A 123 -11.03 -5.52 20.17
C GLY A 123 -11.14 -6.60 19.09
N GLN A 124 -10.21 -6.68 18.13
CA GLN A 124 -10.26 -7.67 17.03
C GLN A 124 -9.35 -8.89 17.26
N LYS A 125 -8.94 -9.13 18.51
CA LYS A 125 -8.23 -10.37 18.88
C LYS A 125 -9.14 -11.56 18.53
N GLY A 126 -8.61 -12.56 17.82
CA GLY A 126 -9.38 -13.73 17.39
C GLY A 126 -10.06 -13.58 16.02
N PHE A 127 -10.09 -12.39 15.41
CA PHE A 127 -10.75 -12.20 14.10
C PHE A 127 -10.10 -13.06 13.01
N ARG A 128 -8.77 -13.22 13.05
CA ARG A 128 -8.04 -14.03 12.06
C ARG A 128 -8.57 -15.46 12.03
N GLU A 129 -8.68 -16.10 13.19
CA GLU A 129 -9.14 -17.47 13.39
C GLU A 129 -10.56 -17.63 12.82
N ILE A 130 -11.44 -16.71 13.17
CA ILE A 130 -12.84 -16.70 12.72
C ILE A 130 -12.92 -16.51 11.20
N LEU A 131 -12.17 -15.54 10.64
CA LEU A 131 -12.14 -15.27 9.21
C LEU A 131 -11.61 -16.46 8.40
N ALA A 132 -10.60 -17.16 8.93
CA ALA A 132 -9.96 -18.32 8.30
C ALA A 132 -10.82 -19.59 8.31
N LYS A 133 -11.72 -19.74 9.30
CA LYS A 133 -12.56 -20.94 9.48
C LYS A 133 -13.45 -21.20 8.26
N ARG A 134 -13.51 -22.42 7.73
CA ARG A 134 -14.46 -22.77 6.65
C ARG A 134 -15.92 -22.69 7.12
N GLU A 135 -16.85 -22.51 6.18
CA GLU A 135 -18.29 -22.61 6.40
C GLU A 135 -18.87 -23.64 5.42
N GLY A 136 -19.19 -24.84 5.90
CA GLY A 136 -19.64 -25.94 5.04
C GLY A 136 -18.61 -26.25 3.93
N PRO A 137 -19.02 -26.20 2.64
CA PRO A 137 -18.12 -26.40 1.50
C PRO A 137 -17.33 -25.14 1.09
N VAL A 138 -17.48 -24.01 1.79
CA VAL A 138 -16.82 -22.74 1.45
C VAL A 138 -15.55 -22.54 2.28
N PHE A 139 -14.41 -22.44 1.60
CA PHE A 139 -13.09 -22.21 2.19
C PHE A 139 -12.64 -20.77 1.93
N PHE A 140 -11.90 -20.20 2.89
CA PHE A 140 -11.50 -18.79 2.84
C PHE A 140 -9.97 -18.67 2.86
N ALA A 141 -9.43 -17.91 1.91
CA ALA A 141 -8.01 -17.60 1.79
C ALA A 141 -7.80 -16.11 1.51
N GLY A 142 -6.57 -15.65 1.71
CA GLY A 142 -6.16 -14.25 1.62
C GLY A 142 -5.39 -13.83 2.88
N GLU A 143 -4.57 -12.79 2.75
CA GLU A 143 -3.65 -12.34 3.83
C GLU A 143 -4.38 -12.03 5.15
N HIS A 144 -5.64 -11.59 5.09
CA HIS A 144 -6.48 -11.31 6.26
C HIS A 144 -6.85 -12.57 7.08
N THR A 145 -6.64 -13.77 6.52
CA THR A 145 -6.84 -15.06 7.19
C THR A 145 -5.53 -15.70 7.67
N ALA A 146 -4.38 -15.14 7.28
CA ALA A 146 -3.05 -15.70 7.51
C ALA A 146 -2.45 -15.24 8.86
N VAL A 147 -1.44 -15.96 9.34
CA VAL A 147 -0.62 -15.49 10.48
C VAL A 147 0.31 -14.38 10.00
N ASN A 148 0.96 -14.57 8.85
CA ASN A 148 1.82 -13.57 8.21
C ASN A 148 0.99 -12.48 7.48
N ARG A 149 0.11 -11.79 8.20
CA ARG A 149 -0.77 -10.73 7.68
C ARG A 149 0.00 -9.64 6.93
N ALA A 150 -0.72 -8.88 6.10
CA ALA A 150 -0.23 -7.74 5.35
C ALA A 150 0.96 -8.06 4.42
N SER A 151 1.07 -9.30 3.96
CA SER A 151 2.20 -9.77 3.15
C SER A 151 1.78 -10.73 2.05
N MET A 152 2.61 -10.83 1.01
CA MET A 152 2.47 -11.85 -0.04
C MET A 152 2.65 -13.26 0.54
N ASN A 153 3.57 -13.44 1.51
CA ASN A 153 3.75 -14.71 2.19
C ASN A 153 2.48 -15.17 2.90
N GLY A 154 1.75 -14.26 3.55
CA GLY A 154 0.45 -14.58 4.16
C GLY A 154 -0.61 -14.99 3.14
N ALA A 155 -0.64 -14.33 1.98
CA ALA A 155 -1.55 -14.74 0.91
C ALA A 155 -1.25 -16.18 0.44
N ILE A 156 0.03 -16.51 0.23
CA ILE A 156 0.47 -17.87 -0.15
C ILE A 156 0.17 -18.89 0.95
N GLU A 157 0.57 -18.60 2.20
CA GLU A 157 0.32 -19.42 3.38
C GLU A 157 -1.16 -19.79 3.51
N SER A 158 -2.05 -18.79 3.40
CA SER A 158 -3.50 -19.01 3.51
C SER A 158 -4.08 -19.79 2.34
N GLY A 159 -3.56 -19.62 1.12
CA GLY A 159 -3.96 -20.40 -0.04
C GLY A 159 -3.58 -21.87 0.09
N LEU A 160 -2.36 -22.16 0.54
CA LEU A 160 -1.90 -23.52 0.84
C LEU A 160 -2.77 -24.16 1.93
N ARG A 161 -3.04 -23.44 3.02
CA ARG A 161 -3.94 -23.90 4.10
C ARG A 161 -5.32 -24.26 3.55
N ALA A 162 -5.98 -23.35 2.82
CA ALA A 162 -7.32 -23.58 2.30
C ALA A 162 -7.37 -24.76 1.31
N SER A 163 -6.33 -24.95 0.50
CA SER A 163 -6.18 -26.08 -0.40
C SER A 163 -6.08 -27.42 0.36
N GLU A 164 -5.27 -27.47 1.42
CA GLU A 164 -5.16 -28.67 2.26
C GLU A 164 -6.46 -28.97 3.03
N GLU A 165 -7.15 -27.94 3.52
CA GLU A 165 -8.47 -28.08 4.14
C GLU A 165 -9.50 -28.67 3.15
N LEU A 166 -9.49 -28.23 1.89
CA LEU A 166 -10.34 -28.75 0.82
C LEU A 166 -10.04 -30.22 0.51
N LYS A 167 -8.77 -30.58 0.29
CA LYS A 167 -8.36 -31.96 0.03
C LYS A 167 -8.85 -32.93 1.11
N ARG A 168 -8.70 -32.55 2.38
CA ARG A 168 -9.17 -33.34 3.52
C ARG A 168 -10.69 -33.46 3.58
N ALA A 169 -11.41 -32.42 3.18
CA ALA A 169 -12.87 -32.41 3.19
C ALA A 169 -13.49 -33.25 2.07
N VAL A 170 -12.82 -33.36 0.92
CA VAL A 170 -13.34 -34.05 -0.27
C VAL A 170 -13.06 -35.56 -0.25
N LYS A 171 -12.14 -36.06 0.61
CA LYS A 171 -11.71 -37.47 0.65
C LYS A 171 -11.57 -38.07 -0.75
N VAL A 172 -10.44 -37.78 -1.40
CA VAL A 172 -9.83 -38.73 -2.35
C VAL A 172 -9.07 -39.76 -1.51
#